data_AF-A0A3R7I370-F1
#
_entry.id   AF-A0A3R7I370-F1
#
_cell.length_a   1.000
_cell.length_b   1.000
_cell.length_c   1.000
_cell.angle_alpha   90.00
_cell.angle_beta   90.00
_cell.angle_gamma   90.00
#
_symmetry.space_group_name_H-M   'P 1'
#
loop_
_entity.id
_entity.type
_entity.pdbx_description
1 polymer ?
#
loop_
_entity_poly.entity_id
_entity_poly.type
_entity_poly.pdbx_seq_one_letter_code
_entity_poly.pdbx_strand_id
1 'polypeptide(L)' 'MDKRIELTMEKKNRLLLVLEYPQIPLHNNPAEIALRELVVKRKISIGTRSEDGRVAWENMMSLRLNG' A
#
# COMPACT_ATOMS: atom_id res chain seq x y z
N MET A 1 -23.98 -3.12 -0.58
CA MET A 1 -23.14 -4.27 -0.99
C MET A 1 -22.61 -4.06 -2.41
N ASP A 2 -23.36 -3.31 -3.21
CA ASP A 2 -23.17 -3.10 -4.66
C ASP A 2 -21.89 -2.36 -5.02
N LYS A 3 -21.51 -1.33 -4.25
CA LYS A 3 -20.29 -0.55 -4.48
C LYS A 3 -19.00 -1.39 -4.45
N ARG A 4 -18.93 -2.45 -3.63
CA ARG A 4 -17.77 -3.35 -3.61
C ARG A 4 -17.73 -4.26 -4.83
N ILE A 5 -18.89 -4.66 -5.33
CA ILE A 5 -19.02 -5.49 -6.52
C ILE A 5 -18.59 -4.67 -7.75
N GLU A 6 -19.08 -3.44 -7.89
CA GLU A 6 -18.67 -2.51 -8.95
C GLU A 6 -17.14 -2.30 -8.98
N LEU A 7 -16.55 -1.94 -7.83
CA LEU A 7 -15.10 -1.77 -7.71
C LEU A 7 -14.30 -3.04 -8.07
N THR A 8 -14.85 -4.22 -7.77
CA THR A 8 -14.21 -5.50 -8.10
C THR A 8 -14.27 -5.74 -9.61
N MET A 9 -15.41 -5.45 -10.24
CA MET A 9 -15.57 -5.58 -11.68
C MET A 9 -14.67 -4.59 -12.45
N GLU A 10 -14.57 -3.34 -12.00
CA GLU A 10 -13.65 -2.34 -12.56
C GLU A 10 -12.19 -2.78 -12.49
N LYS A 11 -11.81 -3.51 -11.43
CA LYS A 11 -10.43 -3.97 -11.20
C LYS A 11 -10.15 -5.38 -11.71
N LYS A 12 -11.11 -6.06 -12.36
CA LYS A 12 -11.02 -7.46 -12.78
C LYS A 12 -9.71 -7.80 -13.50
N ASN A 13 -9.32 -6.98 -14.48
CA ASN A 13 -8.10 -7.23 -15.27
C ASN A 13 -6.83 -7.25 -14.40
N ARG A 14 -6.75 -6.37 -13.39
CA ARG A 14 -5.61 -6.33 -12.46
C ARG A 14 -5.64 -7.50 -11.47
N LEU A 15 -6.81 -7.88 -10.99
CA LEU A 15 -6.98 -8.97 -10.03
C LEU A 15 -6.68 -10.35 -10.65
N LEU A 16 -6.87 -10.50 -11.96
CA LEU A 16 -6.66 -11.76 -12.68
C LEU A 16 -5.29 -11.87 -13.37
N LEU A 17 -4.40 -10.89 -13.19
CA LEU A 17 -3.08 -10.86 -13.82
C LEU A 17 -2.22 -12.09 -13.47
N VAL A 18 -2.47 -12.74 -12.33
CA VAL A 18 -1.80 -13.98 -11.91
C VAL A 18 -2.05 -15.15 -12.87
N LEU A 19 -3.13 -15.12 -13.65
CA LEU A 19 -3.41 -16.14 -14.66
C LEU A 19 -2.42 -16.09 -15.83
N GLU A 20 -1.90 -14.90 -16.15
CA GLU A 20 -0.87 -14.69 -17.17
C GLU A 20 0.54 -14.77 -16.59
N TYR A 21 0.71 -14.33 -15.33
CA TYR A 21 1.99 -14.27 -14.63
C TYR A 21 1.92 -14.99 -13.27
N PRO A 22 2.02 -16.33 -13.23
CA PRO A 22 1.82 -17.12 -12.00
C PRO A 22 2.78 -16.79 -10.86
N GLN A 23 3.90 -16.14 -11.16
CA GLN A 23 4.90 -15.68 -10.19
C GLN A 23 4.42 -14.49 -9.35
N ILE A 24 3.40 -13.74 -9.79
CA ILE A 24 2.90 -12.61 -9.03
C ILE A 24 1.91 -13.08 -7.96
N PRO A 25 1.93 -12.50 -6.75
CA PRO A 25 0.94 -12.84 -5.72
C PRO A 25 -0.48 -12.43 -6.12
N LEU A 26 -1.47 -13.29 -5.87
CA LEU A 26 -2.90 -12.97 -6.01
C LEU A 26 -3.38 -11.92 -4.98
N HIS A 27 -2.64 -11.76 -3.88
CA HIS A 27 -2.94 -10.84 -2.79
C HIS A 27 -1.85 -9.78 -2.61
N ASN A 28 -2.21 -8.64 -2.05
CA ASN A 28 -1.29 -7.56 -1.74
C ASN A 28 -0.57 -7.72 -0.38
N ASN A 29 -0.73 -8.84 0.33
CA ASN A 29 -0.19 -9.04 1.68
C ASN A 29 1.29 -8.66 1.85
N PRO A 30 2.22 -9.00 0.94
CA PRO A 30 3.63 -8.60 1.10
C PRO A 30 3.80 -7.08 1.15
N ALA A 31 3.09 -6.35 0.28
CA ALA A 31 3.11 -4.89 0.26
C ALA A 31 2.48 -4.29 1.53
N GLU A 32 1.38 -4.87 2.02
CA GLU A 32 0.76 -4.42 3.27
C GLU A 32 1.65 -4.65 4.49
N ILE A 33 2.31 -5.81 4.56
CA ILE A 33 3.24 -6.15 5.63
C ILE A 33 4.42 -5.17 5.63
N ALA A 34 5.02 -4.90 4.46
CA ALA A 34 6.13 -3.96 4.34
C ALA A 34 5.77 -2.55 4.85
N LEU A 35 4.52 -2.12 4.70
CA LEU A 35 4.05 -0.81 5.15
C LEU A 35 3.52 -0.78 6.59
N ARG A 36 3.22 -1.94 7.20
CA ARG A 36 2.46 -2.04 8.44
C ARG A 36 3.10 -1.28 9.59
N GLU A 37 4.39 -1.49 9.82
CA GLU A 37 5.12 -0.83 10.91
C GLU A 37 5.12 0.70 10.76
N LEU A 38 5.28 1.19 9.53
CA LEU A 38 5.30 2.62 9.23
C LEU A 38 3.92 3.26 9.46
N VAL A 39 2.85 2.58 9.05
CA VAL A 39 1.47 3.03 9.28
C VAL A 39 1.15 3.08 10.78
N VAL A 40 1.56 2.06 11.54
CA VAL A 40 1.41 2.00 13.00
C VAL A 40 2.18 3.16 13.66
N LYS A 41 3.44 3.38 13.29
CA LYS A 41 4.25 4.48 13.80
C LYS A 41 3.64 5.84 13.50
N ARG A 42 3.13 6.06 12.28
CA ARG A 42 2.44 7.31 11.91
C ARG A 42 1.19 7.53 12.77
N LYS A 43 0.41 6.47 13.02
CA LYS A 43 -0.81 6.54 13.82
C LYS A 43 -0.52 6.89 15.28
N ILE A 44 0.49 6.25 15.89
CA ILE A 44 0.90 6.52 17.28
C ILE A 44 1.46 7.94 17.44
N SER A 45 2.21 8.43 16.45
CA SER A 45 2.81 9.79 16.47
C SER A 45 1.84 10.91 16.09
N ILE A 46 0.59 10.59 15.71
CA ILE A 46 -0.39 11.58 15.21
C ILE A 46 0.13 12.29 13.93
N GLY A 47 0.96 11.61 13.15
CA GLY A 47 1.47 12.09 11.87
C GLY A 47 2.31 13.38 11.95
N THR A 48 2.59 13.94 10.78
CA THR A 48 3.37 15.17 10.62
C THR A 48 2.45 16.39 10.63
N ARG A 49 2.91 17.49 11.23
CA ARG A 49 2.13 18.74 11.36
C ARG A 49 2.56 19.85 10.39
N SER A 50 3.67 19.66 9.70
CA SER A 50 4.20 20.59 8.69
C SER A 50 4.47 19.86 7.38
N GLU A 51 4.53 20.62 6.30
CA GLU A 51 4.86 20.11 4.97
C GLU A 51 6.28 19.54 4.92
N ASP A 52 7.27 20.23 5.49
CA ASP A 52 8.64 19.73 5.60
C ASP A 52 8.70 18.41 6.37
N GLY A 53 7.89 18.28 7.43
CA GLY A 53 7.77 17.05 8.20
C GLY A 53 7.17 15.92 7.35
N ARG A 54 6.15 16.20 6.54
CA ARG A 54 5.54 15.24 5.61
C ARG A 54 6.56 14.74 4.59
N VAL A 55 7.29 15.65 3.95
CA VAL A 55 8.32 15.34 2.94
C VAL A 55 9.46 14.52 3.56
N ALA A 56 9.98 14.93 4.72
CA ALA A 56 11.03 14.19 5.41
C ALA A 56 10.57 12.77 5.78
N TRP A 57 9.30 12.62 6.19
CA TRP A 57 8.74 11.32 6.51
C TRP A 57 8.59 10.44 5.28
N GLU A 58 8.05 10.97 4.19
CA GLU A 58 7.89 10.25 2.91
C GLU A 58 9.25 9.78 2.36
N ASN A 59 10.26 10.65 2.38
CA ASN A 59 11.62 10.28 1.96
C ASN A 59 12.19 9.13 2.80
N MET A 60 12.04 9.20 4.13
CA MET A 60 12.45 8.11 5.02
C MET A 60 11.67 6.81 4.74
N MET A 61 10.37 6.88 4.46
CA MET A 61 9.58 5.69 4.09
C MET A 61 10.10 5.08 2.79
N SER A 62 10.35 5.89 1.75
CA SER A 62 10.89 5.42 0.48
C SER A 62 12.26 4.77 0.62
N LEU A 63 13.17 5.34 1.41
CA LEU A 63 14.49 4.74 1.65
C LEU A 63 14.40 3.40 2.39
N ARG A 64 13.47 3.26 3.33
CA ARG A 64 13.29 2.00 4.07
C ARG A 64 12.64 0.89 3.23
N LEU A 65 11.73 1.25 2.32
CA LEU A 65 10.99 0.26 1.51
C LEU A 65 11.75 -0.17 0.26
N ASN A 66 12.68 0.66 -0.22
CA ASN A 66 13.47 0.42 -1.43
C ASN A 66 14.95 0.10 -1.14
N GLY A 67 15.36 0.12 0.12
CA GLY A 67 16.73 -0.15 0.58
C GLY A 67 16.94 -1.58 1.05
#